data_AF-A0A6G7YDZ9-F1
#
_entry.id   AF-A0A6G7YDZ9-F1
#
_cell.length_a   1.000
_cell.length_b   1.000
_cell.length_c   1.000
_cell.angle_alpha   90.00
_cell.angle_beta   90.00
_cell.angle_gamma   90.00
#
_symmetry.space_group_name_H-M   'P 1'
#
loop_
_entity.id
_entity.type
_entity.pdbx_description
1 polymer ?
#
loop_
_entity_poly.entity_id
_entity_poly.type
_entity_poly.pdbx_seq_one_letter_code
_entity_poly.pdbx_strand_id
1 'polypeptide(L)'
;MPRPTLRSSVARLGLLLGAVALTSCAAEAGFTPQALPPVVSETIPPYAADADVSPGRTALTLVPADAETITITDFDASRAALGMPDLTSQDPMSDRSDYWERARRETVLLTEGMLRADNSRLALDYGFTQDDVDWEARFTTPEGAGWILGFRPDLDLAPVRRAIEDRVAGLAGAEVDAGRNLVSVGAVAEDEESWADHEGIFELTAEAPAESTYYRAGCVPLGSALGPDAGVQDQDAVLAGQDPTDLDPLARFALSFDDGLATARLGPGRLDLFERADLAKAFPEVGPLGFGDALVDPVADPSTGRIGYTVRESVAAASVALTDLLPFAVCNEVTPMEEPTGL
;
A
#
# COMPACT_ATOMS: atom_id res chain seq x y z
N MET A 1 68.57 -69.57 -19.51
CA MET A 1 69.43 -69.64 -20.72
C MET A 1 68.54 -69.33 -21.92
N PRO A 2 68.94 -68.57 -22.98
CA PRO A 2 70.18 -67.82 -23.25
C PRO A 2 69.94 -66.31 -23.59
N ARG A 3 71.01 -65.51 -23.51
CA ARG A 3 71.21 -64.22 -24.23
C ARG A 3 71.75 -64.54 -25.65
N PRO A 4 72.22 -63.57 -26.47
CA PRO A 4 71.66 -62.33 -27.05
C PRO A 4 71.81 -62.35 -28.60
N THR A 5 71.50 -61.25 -29.32
CA THR A 5 72.29 -60.67 -30.44
C THR A 5 71.51 -59.51 -31.09
N LEU A 6 71.98 -58.27 -30.96
CA LEU A 6 72.80 -57.53 -31.96
C LEU A 6 72.04 -57.19 -33.25
N ARG A 7 71.79 -55.89 -33.49
CA ARG A 7 72.51 -55.12 -34.52
C ARG A 7 72.07 -53.65 -34.56
N SER A 8 73.10 -52.81 -34.49
CA SER A 8 73.20 -51.43 -34.94
C SER A 8 72.83 -51.25 -36.42
N SER A 9 72.24 -50.10 -36.78
CA SER A 9 72.74 -49.24 -37.86
C SER A 9 72.03 -47.89 -37.89
N VAL A 10 72.85 -46.86 -38.04
CA VAL A 10 72.55 -45.43 -38.14
C VAL A 10 72.07 -45.11 -39.56
N ALA A 11 71.03 -44.28 -39.71
CA ALA A 11 70.87 -43.45 -40.89
C ALA A 11 70.15 -42.13 -40.53
N ARG A 12 70.87 -41.03 -40.77
CA ARG A 12 70.44 -39.64 -40.67
C ARG A 12 69.40 -39.34 -41.77
N LEU A 13 68.37 -38.56 -41.46
CA LEU A 13 67.89 -37.41 -42.26
C LEU A 13 66.60 -36.85 -41.66
N GLY A 14 66.42 -35.52 -41.72
CA GLY A 14 65.09 -34.93 -41.64
C GLY A 14 64.91 -33.94 -40.49
N LEU A 15 65.59 -32.80 -40.61
CA LEU A 15 65.20 -31.54 -39.97
C LEU A 15 63.75 -31.20 -40.36
N LEU A 16 62.87 -30.93 -39.39
CA LEU A 16 61.72 -30.04 -39.55
C LEU A 16 61.21 -29.66 -38.15
N LEU A 17 61.66 -28.49 -37.68
CA LEU A 17 61.04 -27.75 -36.60
C LEU A 17 59.62 -27.38 -37.03
N GLY A 18 58.62 -28.06 -36.46
CA GLY A 18 57.24 -27.61 -36.46
C GLY A 18 56.88 -27.16 -35.06
N ALA A 19 57.21 -25.92 -34.70
CA ALA A 19 56.65 -25.27 -33.53
C ALA A 19 55.15 -25.06 -33.79
N VAL A 20 54.32 -25.98 -33.29
CA VAL A 20 52.88 -25.78 -33.22
C VAL A 20 52.65 -24.71 -32.15
N ALA A 21 52.61 -23.45 -32.58
CA ALA A 21 52.01 -22.41 -31.78
C ALA A 21 50.53 -22.74 -31.64
N LEU A 22 50.15 -23.26 -30.46
CA LEU A 22 48.76 -23.24 -29.99
C LEU A 22 48.39 -21.78 -29.77
N THR A 23 48.07 -21.05 -30.84
CA THR A 23 47.31 -19.80 -30.74
C THR A 23 45.92 -20.20 -30.30
N SER A 24 45.67 -20.13 -29.00
CA SER A 24 44.31 -20.17 -28.46
C SER A 24 43.53 -19.03 -29.11
N CYS A 25 42.57 -19.38 -29.95
CA CYS A 25 41.48 -18.48 -30.31
C CYS A 25 40.67 -18.22 -29.03
N ALA A 26 41.12 -17.29 -28.19
CA ALA A 26 40.23 -16.54 -27.32
C ALA A 26 39.45 -15.59 -28.24
N ALA A 27 38.45 -16.13 -28.94
CA ALA A 27 37.38 -15.29 -29.43
C ALA A 27 36.66 -14.83 -28.17
N GLU A 28 36.98 -13.62 -27.71
CA GLU A 28 36.09 -12.86 -26.83
C GLU A 28 34.78 -12.74 -27.59
N ALA A 29 33.86 -13.67 -27.33
CA ALA A 29 32.46 -13.48 -27.59
C ALA A 29 32.06 -12.31 -26.69
N GLY A 30 32.24 -11.10 -27.22
CA GLY A 30 31.78 -9.89 -26.57
C GLY A 30 30.29 -10.07 -26.33
N PHE A 31 29.91 -10.26 -25.07
CA PHE A 31 28.54 -10.13 -24.66
C PHE A 31 28.16 -8.69 -24.95
N THR A 32 27.50 -8.44 -26.08
CA THR A 32 26.81 -7.17 -26.29
C THR A 32 25.71 -7.13 -25.25
N PRO A 33 25.72 -6.18 -24.30
CA PRO A 33 24.63 -6.01 -23.36
C PRO A 33 23.36 -5.85 -24.20
N GLN A 34 22.43 -6.79 -24.06
CA GLN A 34 21.11 -6.61 -24.65
C GLN A 34 20.53 -5.39 -23.94
N ALA A 35 20.27 -4.32 -24.69
CA ALA A 35 19.48 -3.22 -24.19
C ALA A 35 18.13 -3.81 -23.79
N LEU A 36 17.88 -3.91 -22.49
CA LEU A 36 16.54 -4.16 -22.00
C LEU A 36 15.67 -3.03 -22.56
N PRO A 37 14.44 -3.34 -23.04
CA PRO A 37 13.51 -2.27 -23.34
C PRO A 37 13.40 -1.36 -22.12
N PRO A 38 13.26 -0.03 -22.30
CA PRO A 38 13.05 0.86 -21.17
C PRO A 38 11.88 0.32 -20.36
N VAL A 39 12.08 0.12 -19.06
CA VAL A 39 10.98 -0.15 -18.14
C VAL A 39 10.11 1.10 -18.20
N VAL A 40 8.92 0.97 -18.76
CA VAL A 40 7.95 2.05 -18.73
C VAL A 40 7.40 2.01 -17.32
N SER A 41 7.74 3.01 -16.51
CA SER A 41 7.11 3.20 -15.22
C SER A 41 5.64 3.54 -15.47
N GLU A 42 4.74 2.60 -15.18
CA GLU A 42 3.31 2.76 -15.41
C GLU A 42 2.74 3.74 -14.37
N THR A 43 2.19 4.85 -14.85
CA THR A 43 1.37 5.77 -14.04
C THR A 43 -0.10 5.36 -14.14
N ILE A 44 -0.92 5.82 -13.19
CA ILE A 44 -2.37 5.61 -13.29
C ILE A 44 -2.93 6.67 -14.25
N PRO A 45 -3.72 6.30 -15.26
CA PRO A 45 -4.30 7.28 -16.16
C PRO A 45 -5.21 8.25 -15.38
N PRO A 46 -5.33 9.52 -15.81
CA PRO A 46 -6.24 10.47 -15.20
C PRO A 46 -7.66 9.91 -15.11
N TYR A 47 -8.37 10.26 -14.05
CA TYR A 47 -9.72 9.78 -13.84
C TYR A 47 -10.67 10.21 -14.96
N ALA A 48 -11.46 9.24 -15.43
CA ALA A 48 -12.56 9.46 -16.36
C ALA A 48 -13.84 8.88 -15.76
N ALA A 49 -14.89 9.70 -15.69
CA ALA A 49 -16.15 9.35 -15.02
C ALA A 49 -16.91 8.18 -15.68
N ASP A 50 -16.56 7.84 -16.92
CA ASP A 50 -17.12 6.73 -17.70
C ASP A 50 -16.23 5.48 -17.71
N ALA A 51 -15.05 5.53 -17.07
CA ALA A 51 -14.15 4.40 -16.98
C ALA A 51 -14.44 3.55 -15.74
N ASP A 52 -14.47 2.23 -15.91
CA ASP A 52 -14.59 1.25 -14.82
C ASP A 52 -13.25 1.15 -14.07
N VAL A 53 -12.98 2.18 -13.26
CA VAL A 53 -11.75 2.33 -12.47
C VAL A 53 -12.13 2.29 -11.00
N SER A 54 -11.44 1.46 -10.21
CA SER A 54 -11.73 1.33 -8.78
C SER A 54 -11.62 2.69 -8.07
N PRO A 55 -12.49 2.98 -7.08
CA PRO A 55 -12.41 4.18 -6.27
C PRO A 55 -11.02 4.46 -5.69
N GLY A 56 -10.30 3.40 -5.30
CA GLY A 56 -8.90 3.48 -4.87
C GLY A 56 -7.98 4.17 -5.88
N ARG A 57 -8.04 3.76 -7.14
CA ARG A 57 -7.22 4.35 -8.21
C ARG A 57 -7.68 5.75 -8.58
N THR A 58 -8.99 5.99 -8.58
CA THR A 58 -9.58 7.31 -8.79
C THR A 58 -9.05 8.33 -7.78
N ALA A 59 -9.10 8.00 -6.49
CA ALA A 59 -8.65 8.91 -5.44
C ALA A 59 -7.17 9.29 -5.61
N LEU A 60 -6.29 8.36 -6.00
CA LEU A 60 -4.86 8.64 -6.18
C LEU A 60 -4.58 9.68 -7.28
N THR A 61 -5.46 9.82 -8.28
CA THR A 61 -5.36 10.88 -9.31
C THR A 61 -5.74 12.27 -8.82
N LEU A 62 -6.32 12.35 -7.62
CA LEU A 62 -6.86 13.59 -7.03
C LEU A 62 -6.12 14.00 -5.75
N VAL A 63 -5.34 13.10 -5.17
CA VAL A 63 -4.54 13.38 -3.98
C VAL A 63 -3.24 14.07 -4.39
N PRO A 64 -2.84 15.18 -3.74
CA PRO A 64 -1.56 15.85 -3.99
C PRO A 64 -0.37 14.91 -3.92
N ALA A 65 0.60 15.06 -4.83
CA ALA A 65 1.76 14.17 -4.91
C ALA A 65 2.62 14.13 -3.62
N ASP A 66 2.60 15.17 -2.81
CA ASP A 66 3.34 15.25 -1.55
C ASP A 66 2.57 14.75 -0.32
N ALA A 67 1.37 14.18 -0.51
CA ALA A 67 0.64 13.57 0.58
C ALA A 67 1.47 12.45 1.25
N GLU A 68 1.56 12.51 2.57
CA GLU A 68 2.33 11.58 3.39
C GLU A 68 1.54 10.31 3.71
N THR A 69 0.24 10.44 3.94
CA THR A 69 -0.67 9.33 4.21
C THR A 69 -1.96 9.51 3.43
N ILE A 70 -2.55 8.39 3.00
CA ILE A 70 -3.84 8.35 2.32
C ILE A 70 -4.63 7.17 2.87
N THR A 71 -5.87 7.39 3.27
CA THR A 71 -6.82 6.33 3.61
C THR A 71 -7.98 6.40 2.65
N ILE A 72 -8.35 5.27 2.07
CA ILE A 72 -9.50 5.13 1.19
C ILE A 72 -10.42 4.09 1.79
N THR A 73 -11.72 4.39 1.87
CA THR A 73 -12.77 3.43 2.22
C THR A 73 -13.79 3.41 1.08
N ASP A 74 -13.98 2.24 0.50
CA ASP A 74 -14.95 1.98 -0.56
C ASP A 74 -16.20 1.37 0.10
N PHE A 75 -17.18 2.24 0.39
CA PHE A 75 -18.43 1.82 1.00
C PHE A 75 -19.24 0.95 0.05
N ASP A 76 -19.09 1.13 -1.25
CA ASP A 76 -19.75 0.29 -2.24
C ASP A 76 -19.23 -1.14 -2.23
N ALA A 77 -17.90 -1.32 -2.20
CA ALA A 77 -17.29 -2.62 -2.02
C ALA A 77 -17.72 -3.28 -0.69
N SER A 78 -17.74 -2.53 0.41
CA SER A 78 -18.21 -3.03 1.72
C SER A 78 -19.70 -3.42 1.69
N ARG A 79 -20.56 -2.60 1.08
CA ARG A 79 -21.98 -2.91 0.87
C ARG A 79 -22.15 -4.20 0.06
N ALA A 80 -21.42 -4.34 -1.04
CA ALA A 80 -21.45 -5.53 -1.87
C ALA A 80 -21.02 -6.79 -1.11
N ALA A 81 -19.93 -6.72 -0.35
CA ALA A 81 -19.42 -7.81 0.49
C ALA A 81 -20.45 -8.25 1.56
N LEU A 82 -21.20 -7.30 2.12
CA LEU A 82 -22.24 -7.57 3.11
C LEU A 82 -23.60 -7.97 2.52
N GLY A 83 -23.71 -8.03 1.19
CA GLY A 83 -24.92 -8.42 0.46
C GLY A 83 -25.98 -7.32 0.33
N MET A 84 -25.55 -6.05 0.37
CA MET A 84 -26.40 -4.86 0.30
C MET A 84 -25.91 -3.84 -0.75
N PRO A 85 -25.56 -4.24 -1.99
CA PRO A 85 -24.88 -3.37 -2.95
C PRO A 85 -25.67 -2.10 -3.32
N ASP A 86 -27.00 -2.17 -3.35
CA ASP A 86 -27.85 -1.05 -3.78
C ASP A 86 -28.33 -0.16 -2.62
N LEU A 87 -27.74 -0.28 -1.41
CA LEU A 87 -28.19 0.46 -0.24
C LEU A 87 -27.85 1.96 -0.35
N THR A 88 -28.87 2.79 -0.17
CA THR A 88 -28.82 4.26 -0.25
C THR A 88 -29.53 4.94 0.92
N SER A 89 -29.55 6.28 0.92
CA SER A 89 -30.31 7.06 1.91
C SER A 89 -31.83 6.88 1.83
N GLN A 90 -32.35 6.41 0.69
CA GLN A 90 -33.79 6.23 0.45
C GLN A 90 -34.33 4.93 1.03
N ASP A 91 -33.44 4.02 1.42
CA ASP A 91 -33.81 2.74 2.00
C ASP A 91 -34.29 2.88 3.45
N PRO A 92 -35.02 1.88 3.97
CA PRO A 92 -35.49 1.88 5.35
C PRO A 92 -34.35 2.11 6.34
N MET A 93 -34.61 2.90 7.40
CA MET A 93 -33.64 3.16 8.47
C MET A 93 -33.12 1.87 9.13
N SER A 94 -33.94 0.81 9.17
CA SER A 94 -33.53 -0.51 9.67
C SER A 94 -32.37 -1.09 8.87
N ASP A 95 -32.46 -1.02 7.55
CA ASP A 95 -31.52 -1.67 6.62
C ASP A 95 -30.21 -0.89 6.62
N ARG A 96 -30.31 0.44 6.62
CA ARG A 96 -29.17 1.35 6.80
C ARG A 96 -28.46 1.13 8.12
N SER A 97 -29.21 0.97 9.22
CA SER A 97 -28.62 0.70 10.53
C SER A 97 -27.95 -0.67 10.58
N ASP A 98 -28.57 -1.70 9.99
CA ASP A 98 -28.00 -3.05 9.93
C ASP A 98 -26.67 -3.07 9.17
N TYR A 99 -26.61 -2.40 8.01
CA TYR A 99 -25.36 -2.21 7.27
C TYR A 99 -24.26 -1.64 8.15
N TRP A 100 -24.51 -0.50 8.82
CA TRP A 100 -23.46 0.16 9.60
C TRP A 100 -23.04 -0.60 10.86
N GLU A 101 -23.93 -1.38 11.46
CA GLU A 101 -23.57 -2.28 12.55
C GLU A 101 -22.69 -3.43 12.07
N ARG A 102 -23.01 -3.99 10.89
CA ARG A 102 -22.22 -5.06 10.28
C ARG A 102 -20.89 -4.56 9.75
N ALA A 103 -20.86 -3.47 8.99
CA ALA A 103 -19.65 -2.89 8.42
C ALA A 103 -18.59 -2.61 9.49
N ARG A 104 -18.98 -2.07 10.66
CA ARG A 104 -18.03 -1.85 11.77
C ARG A 104 -17.45 -3.12 12.39
N ARG A 105 -18.15 -4.25 12.28
CA ARG A 105 -17.77 -5.53 12.90
C ARG A 105 -17.11 -6.50 11.93
N GLU A 106 -17.48 -6.42 10.66
CA GLU A 106 -17.19 -7.42 9.64
C GLU A 106 -16.23 -6.88 8.57
N THR A 107 -16.17 -5.55 8.36
CA THR A 107 -15.30 -4.90 7.39
C THR A 107 -14.24 -4.05 8.10
N VAL A 108 -13.03 -3.95 7.52
CA VAL A 108 -12.01 -3.02 7.98
C VAL A 108 -12.28 -1.64 7.38
N LEU A 109 -12.89 -0.74 8.15
CA LEU A 109 -13.17 0.64 7.72
C LEU A 109 -12.04 1.56 8.19
N LEU A 110 -11.31 2.17 7.26
CA LEU A 110 -10.29 3.19 7.59
C LEU A 110 -10.92 4.57 7.83
N THR A 111 -12.13 4.77 7.30
CA THR A 111 -12.99 5.92 7.62
C THR A 111 -14.39 5.40 7.95
N GLU A 112 -14.99 5.95 9.00
CA GLU A 112 -16.34 5.55 9.42
C GLU A 112 -17.45 6.34 8.69
N GLY A 113 -17.11 7.18 7.71
CA GLY A 113 -18.03 8.07 7.02
C GLY A 113 -18.13 9.44 7.68
N MET A 114 -17.53 10.46 7.07
CA MET A 114 -17.43 11.79 7.67
C MET A 114 -18.77 12.52 7.83
N LEU A 115 -19.78 12.19 7.04
CA LEU A 115 -21.09 12.85 7.06
C LEU A 115 -22.05 12.24 8.09
N ARG A 116 -21.66 11.11 8.72
CA ARG A 116 -22.55 10.36 9.62
C ARG A 116 -23.04 11.16 10.82
N ALA A 117 -22.19 12.02 11.38
CA ALA A 117 -22.53 12.82 12.55
C ALA A 117 -23.70 13.79 12.26
N ASP A 118 -23.84 14.22 11.01
CA ASP A 118 -24.88 15.15 10.55
C ASP A 118 -25.99 14.47 9.74
N ASN A 119 -26.03 13.13 9.67
CA ASN A 119 -26.99 12.37 8.86
C ASN A 119 -28.44 12.82 9.04
N SER A 120 -28.88 13.11 10.28
CA SER A 120 -30.25 13.56 10.53
C SER A 120 -30.54 14.93 9.88
N ARG A 121 -29.60 15.86 9.95
CA ARG A 121 -29.74 17.19 9.34
C ARG A 121 -29.67 17.08 7.81
N LEU A 122 -28.69 16.35 7.30
CA LEU A 122 -28.51 16.12 5.87
C LEU A 122 -29.76 15.49 5.25
N ALA A 123 -30.34 14.48 5.91
CA ALA A 123 -31.56 13.83 5.45
C ALA A 123 -32.77 14.79 5.43
N LEU A 124 -32.98 15.55 6.51
CA LEU A 124 -34.18 16.38 6.67
C LEU A 124 -34.16 17.65 5.81
N ASP A 125 -33.00 18.31 5.72
CA ASP A 125 -32.88 19.62 5.10
C ASP A 125 -32.41 19.54 3.63
N TYR A 126 -31.66 18.50 3.28
CA TYR A 126 -31.01 18.37 1.97
C TYR A 126 -31.36 17.08 1.21
N GLY A 127 -31.89 16.06 1.87
CA GLY A 127 -32.39 14.85 1.22
C GLY A 127 -31.30 13.84 0.80
N PHE A 128 -30.09 13.93 1.36
CA PHE A 128 -29.01 12.97 1.18
C PHE A 128 -28.34 12.66 2.52
N THR A 129 -27.54 11.60 2.62
CA THR A 129 -26.77 11.23 3.84
C THR A 129 -25.44 10.59 3.49
N GLN A 130 -24.67 10.14 4.50
CA GLN A 130 -23.48 9.29 4.27
C GLN A 130 -23.80 8.07 3.39
N ASP A 131 -25.02 7.53 3.45
CA ASP A 131 -25.39 6.34 2.66
C ASP A 131 -25.43 6.59 1.14
N ASP A 132 -25.31 7.84 0.69
CA ASP A 132 -25.17 8.18 -0.74
C ASP A 132 -23.72 8.42 -1.17
N VAL A 133 -22.76 8.23 -0.26
CA VAL A 133 -21.32 8.27 -0.54
C VAL A 133 -20.86 6.84 -0.84
N ASP A 134 -20.33 6.62 -2.04
CA ASP A 134 -19.82 5.32 -2.47
C ASP A 134 -18.40 5.09 -1.97
N TRP A 135 -17.60 6.16 -1.84
CA TRP A 135 -16.26 6.07 -1.28
C TRP A 135 -15.78 7.37 -0.67
N GLU A 136 -14.87 7.25 0.28
CA GLU A 136 -14.23 8.36 0.99
C GLU A 136 -12.72 8.18 0.97
N ALA A 137 -12.01 9.25 0.61
CA ALA A 137 -10.56 9.34 0.77
C ALA A 137 -10.20 10.47 1.72
N ARG A 138 -9.22 10.24 2.59
CA ARG A 138 -8.57 11.27 3.42
C ARG A 138 -7.07 11.21 3.22
N PHE A 139 -6.43 12.36 3.28
CA PHE A 139 -4.98 12.43 3.13
C PHE A 139 -4.39 13.57 3.96
N THR A 140 -3.10 13.47 4.23
CA THR A 140 -2.32 14.50 4.93
C THR A 140 -1.17 14.96 4.06
N THR A 141 -1.05 16.27 3.83
CA THR A 141 0.13 16.89 3.20
C THR A 141 0.87 17.76 4.23
N PRO A 142 2.09 18.23 3.92
CA PRO A 142 2.78 19.22 4.75
C PRO A 142 1.98 20.52 4.98
N GLU A 143 1.11 20.94 4.05
CA GLU A 143 0.26 22.12 4.20
C GLU A 143 -1.01 21.87 5.04
N GLY A 144 -1.48 20.62 5.11
CA GLY A 144 -2.64 20.26 5.90
C GLY A 144 -3.34 18.99 5.45
N ALA A 145 -4.44 18.66 6.13
CA ALA A 145 -5.27 17.52 5.78
C ALA A 145 -6.31 17.89 4.71
N GLY A 146 -6.60 16.93 3.83
CA GLY A 146 -7.65 17.02 2.82
C GLY A 146 -8.49 15.75 2.75
N TRP A 147 -9.58 15.82 1.98
CA TRP A 147 -10.50 14.71 1.80
C TRP A 147 -11.25 14.80 0.48
N ILE A 148 -11.75 13.66 0.01
CA ILE A 148 -12.57 13.52 -1.19
C ILE A 148 -13.71 12.56 -0.88
N LEU A 149 -14.92 12.93 -1.29
CA LEU A 149 -16.12 12.09 -1.26
C LEU A 149 -16.56 11.83 -2.70
N GLY A 150 -16.65 10.55 -3.04
CA GLY A 150 -17.34 10.10 -4.24
C GLY A 150 -18.79 9.78 -3.92
N PHE A 151 -19.72 10.54 -4.48
CA PHE A 151 -21.15 10.25 -4.37
C PHE A 151 -21.59 9.31 -5.48
N ARG A 152 -22.66 8.56 -5.20
CA ARG A 152 -23.31 7.72 -6.20
C ARG A 152 -23.61 8.46 -7.50
N PRO A 153 -23.42 7.84 -8.67
CA PRO A 153 -23.42 8.53 -9.96
C PRO A 153 -24.78 9.11 -10.36
N ASP A 154 -25.87 8.65 -9.76
CA ASP A 154 -27.24 9.10 -10.01
C ASP A 154 -27.76 10.12 -8.99
N LEU A 155 -26.95 10.52 -7.99
CA LEU A 155 -27.33 11.54 -7.02
C LEU A 155 -27.30 12.93 -7.67
N ASP A 156 -28.38 13.69 -7.52
CA ASP A 156 -28.34 15.13 -7.81
C ASP A 156 -27.47 15.83 -6.76
N LEU A 157 -26.36 16.44 -7.18
CA LEU A 157 -25.46 17.18 -6.29
C LEU A 157 -25.94 18.60 -5.96
N ALA A 158 -27.07 19.08 -6.51
CA ALA A 158 -27.59 20.40 -6.16
C ALA A 158 -27.89 20.57 -4.65
N PRO A 159 -28.49 19.60 -3.94
CA PRO A 159 -28.65 19.68 -2.49
C PRO A 159 -27.32 19.61 -1.73
N VAL A 160 -26.33 18.85 -2.22
CA VAL A 160 -24.99 18.79 -1.62
C VAL A 160 -24.31 20.16 -1.71
N ARG A 161 -24.40 20.83 -2.87
CA ARG A 161 -23.91 22.20 -3.05
C ARG A 161 -24.58 23.18 -2.07
N ARG A 162 -25.90 23.09 -1.87
CA ARG A 162 -26.60 23.91 -0.87
C ARG A 162 -26.09 23.65 0.56
N ALA A 163 -25.83 22.39 0.93
CA ALA A 163 -25.27 22.06 2.25
C ALA A 163 -23.86 22.66 2.45
N ILE A 164 -23.04 22.70 1.41
CA ILE A 164 -21.72 23.35 1.42
C ILE A 164 -21.87 24.88 1.59
N GLU A 165 -22.77 25.52 0.84
CA GLU A 165 -23.06 26.95 0.93
C GLU A 165 -23.55 27.35 2.34
N ASP A 166 -24.39 26.50 2.94
CA ASP A 166 -24.89 26.64 4.31
C ASP A 166 -23.86 26.27 5.39
N ARG A 167 -22.65 25.86 4.99
CA ARG A 167 -21.53 25.47 5.85
C ARG A 167 -21.92 24.38 6.85
N VAL A 168 -22.64 23.35 6.39
CA VAL A 168 -22.88 22.14 7.19
C VAL A 168 -21.53 21.56 7.63
N ALA A 169 -21.46 21.08 8.87
CA ALA A 169 -20.23 20.48 9.40
C ALA A 169 -19.80 19.29 8.53
N GLY A 170 -18.49 19.11 8.39
CA GLY A 170 -17.91 18.15 7.45
C GLY A 170 -17.83 18.63 5.98
N LEU A 171 -18.74 19.51 5.53
CA LEU A 171 -18.79 19.96 4.12
C LEU A 171 -18.31 21.41 3.91
N ALA A 172 -18.09 22.15 4.98
CA ALA A 172 -17.74 23.57 4.89
C ALA A 172 -16.40 23.79 4.16
N GLY A 173 -16.44 24.61 3.11
CA GLY A 173 -15.25 24.95 2.31
C GLY A 173 -14.91 23.94 1.22
N ALA A 174 -15.76 22.93 1.01
CA ALA A 174 -15.56 21.95 -0.05
C ALA A 174 -15.90 22.51 -1.44
N GLU A 175 -15.27 21.91 -2.45
CA GLU A 175 -15.54 22.16 -3.85
C GLU A 175 -16.36 21.00 -4.43
N VAL A 176 -17.24 21.31 -5.40
CA VAL A 176 -18.10 20.32 -6.05
C VAL A 176 -17.65 20.13 -7.49
N ASP A 177 -17.28 18.90 -7.83
CA ASP A 177 -17.12 18.46 -9.20
C ASP A 177 -18.35 17.67 -9.64
N ALA A 178 -19.28 18.37 -10.28
CA ALA A 178 -20.52 17.76 -10.74
C ALA A 178 -20.33 16.81 -11.94
N GLY A 179 -19.23 16.94 -12.70
CA GLY A 179 -18.97 16.05 -13.83
C GLY A 179 -18.52 14.66 -13.38
N ARG A 180 -17.88 14.60 -12.21
CA ARG A 180 -17.31 13.38 -11.63
C ARG A 180 -18.07 12.86 -10.41
N ASN A 181 -19.15 13.53 -10.01
CA ASN A 181 -19.90 13.28 -8.78
C ASN A 181 -19.02 13.34 -7.51
N LEU A 182 -18.08 14.28 -7.45
CA LEU A 182 -17.14 14.42 -6.34
C LEU A 182 -17.37 15.68 -5.53
N VAL A 183 -17.02 15.59 -4.26
CA VAL A 183 -16.88 16.74 -3.36
C VAL A 183 -15.56 16.61 -2.62
N SER A 184 -14.76 17.66 -2.55
CA SER A 184 -13.42 17.57 -1.96
C SER A 184 -12.95 18.84 -1.28
N VAL A 185 -11.94 18.67 -0.42
CA VAL A 185 -11.11 19.75 0.14
C VAL A 185 -9.65 19.33 -0.05
N GLY A 186 -8.87 20.21 -0.70
CA GLY A 186 -7.42 20.02 -0.91
C GLY A 186 -7.04 19.02 -1.99
N ALA A 187 -8.00 18.53 -2.80
CA ALA A 187 -7.70 17.72 -3.96
C ALA A 187 -7.03 18.56 -5.05
N VAL A 188 -6.16 17.93 -5.85
CA VAL A 188 -5.46 18.58 -6.96
C VAL A 188 -6.31 18.68 -8.22
N ALA A 189 -6.00 19.67 -9.05
CA ALA A 189 -6.57 19.81 -10.39
C ALA A 189 -5.97 18.79 -11.38
N GLU A 190 -6.61 18.60 -12.54
CA GLU A 190 -6.17 17.62 -13.56
C GLU A 190 -4.77 17.90 -14.14
N ASP A 191 -4.27 19.14 -14.06
CA ASP A 191 -2.96 19.57 -14.56
C ASP A 191 -1.88 19.66 -13.48
N GLU A 192 -2.19 19.28 -12.25
CA GLU A 192 -1.28 19.25 -11.10
C GLU A 192 -0.76 17.83 -10.84
N GLU A 193 0.43 17.73 -10.24
CA GLU A 193 1.04 16.43 -9.92
C GLU A 193 0.30 15.77 -8.76
N SER A 194 -0.10 14.52 -8.97
CA SER A 194 -0.89 13.73 -8.05
C SER A 194 -0.10 12.50 -7.56
N TRP A 195 -0.66 11.80 -6.58
CA TRP A 195 -0.07 10.55 -6.10
C TRP A 195 -0.02 9.46 -7.19
N ALA A 196 -0.90 9.53 -8.19
CA ALA A 196 -0.95 8.67 -9.37
C ALA A 196 0.24 8.86 -10.33
N ASP A 197 1.01 9.94 -10.18
CA ASP A 197 2.18 10.23 -11.02
C ASP A 197 3.48 9.66 -10.45
N HIS A 198 3.45 9.13 -9.21
CA HIS A 198 4.62 8.49 -8.61
C HIS A 198 5.03 7.23 -9.37
N GLU A 199 6.34 7.10 -9.59
CA GLU A 199 6.92 5.89 -10.16
C GLU A 199 6.57 4.65 -9.31
N GLY A 200 6.08 3.60 -10.00
CA GLY A 200 5.74 2.32 -9.37
C GLY A 200 4.40 2.30 -8.65
N ILE A 201 3.59 3.37 -8.74
CA ILE A 201 2.30 3.43 -8.04
C ILE A 201 1.34 2.32 -8.45
N PHE A 202 1.37 1.91 -9.73
CA PHE A 202 0.54 0.83 -10.25
C PHE A 202 0.71 -0.46 -9.44
N GLU A 203 1.95 -0.81 -9.08
CA GLU A 203 2.29 -2.02 -8.31
C GLU A 203 1.82 -1.96 -6.85
N LEU A 204 1.53 -0.76 -6.34
CA LEU A 204 0.96 -0.56 -5.01
C LEU A 204 -0.57 -0.55 -5.01
N THR A 205 -1.20 -0.49 -6.19
CA THR A 205 -2.65 -0.56 -6.31
C THR A 205 -3.15 -1.98 -6.52
N ALA A 206 -4.28 -2.31 -5.91
CA ALA A 206 -4.98 -3.56 -6.22
C ALA A 206 -5.65 -3.46 -7.59
N GLU A 207 -5.60 -4.54 -8.38
CA GLU A 207 -6.37 -4.64 -9.63
C GLU A 207 -7.87 -4.70 -9.36
N ALA A 208 -8.27 -5.43 -8.32
CA ALA A 208 -9.65 -5.49 -7.84
C ALA A 208 -9.91 -4.39 -6.79
N PRO A 209 -11.15 -3.86 -6.70
CA PRO A 209 -11.56 -3.01 -5.59
C PRO A 209 -11.32 -3.71 -4.25
N ALA A 210 -10.87 -2.95 -3.26
CA ALA A 210 -10.74 -3.37 -1.87
C ALA A 210 -11.68 -2.53 -1.02
N GLU A 211 -12.25 -3.09 0.05
CA GLU A 211 -13.16 -2.37 0.96
C GLU A 211 -12.48 -1.15 1.59
N SER A 212 -11.18 -1.24 1.85
CA SER A 212 -10.38 -0.08 2.23
C SER A 212 -8.91 -0.25 1.86
N THR A 213 -8.18 0.86 1.73
CA THR A 213 -6.75 0.86 1.47
C THR A 213 -6.06 2.03 2.15
N TYR A 214 -4.95 1.73 2.83
CA TYR A 214 -4.02 2.69 3.40
C TYR A 214 -2.79 2.80 2.50
N TYR A 215 -2.40 4.02 2.14
CA TYR A 215 -1.13 4.31 1.46
C TYR A 215 -0.30 5.21 2.35
N ARG A 216 1.02 5.03 2.28
CA ARG A 216 1.96 5.89 2.98
C ARG A 216 3.18 6.16 2.13
N ALA A 217 3.60 7.42 2.14
CA ALA A 217 4.90 7.84 1.67
C ALA A 217 5.97 7.52 2.72
N GLY A 218 7.05 6.90 2.29
CA GLY A 218 8.13 6.42 3.13
C GLY A 218 7.79 5.16 3.92
N CYS A 219 8.78 4.74 4.68
CA CYS A 219 8.69 3.67 5.67
C CYS A 219 8.21 4.21 7.03
N VAL A 220 7.94 3.29 7.96
CA VAL A 220 7.59 3.60 9.34
C VAL A 220 8.86 3.60 10.21
N PRO A 221 9.20 4.70 10.91
CA PRO A 221 10.28 4.67 11.89
C PRO A 221 10.02 3.61 12.98
N LEU A 222 11.05 2.85 13.39
CA LEU A 222 10.88 1.75 14.35
C LEU A 222 10.15 2.17 15.63
N GLY A 223 10.50 3.31 16.21
CA GLY A 223 9.84 3.83 17.42
C GLY A 223 8.34 4.09 17.21
N SER A 224 7.93 4.56 16.02
CA SER A 224 6.52 4.72 15.67
C SER A 224 5.82 3.38 15.50
N ALA A 225 6.47 2.41 14.84
CA ALA A 225 5.91 1.08 14.62
C ALA A 225 5.68 0.28 15.91
N LEU A 226 6.50 0.55 16.94
CA LEU A 226 6.36 -0.05 18.27
C LEU A 226 5.19 0.56 19.07
N GLY A 227 4.74 1.74 18.70
CA GLY A 227 3.63 2.44 19.34
C GLY A 227 4.06 3.43 20.43
N PRO A 228 3.10 4.27 20.89
CA PRO A 228 3.39 5.39 21.78
C PRO A 228 3.78 4.97 23.21
N ASP A 229 3.41 3.75 23.61
CA ASP A 229 3.69 3.21 24.94
C ASP A 229 5.02 2.44 25.02
N ALA A 230 5.70 2.25 23.88
CA ALA A 230 6.96 1.52 23.82
C ALA A 230 8.15 2.35 24.33
N GLY A 231 9.11 1.67 24.95
CA GLY A 231 10.35 2.25 25.45
C GLY A 231 11.61 1.66 24.82
N VAL A 232 12.76 2.08 25.34
CA VAL A 232 14.09 1.60 24.90
C VAL A 232 14.21 0.08 25.01
N GLN A 233 13.64 -0.53 26.07
CA GLN A 233 13.68 -1.98 26.25
C GLN A 233 12.92 -2.73 25.16
N ASP A 234 11.83 -2.15 24.65
CA ASP A 234 11.02 -2.72 23.57
C ASP A 234 11.77 -2.63 22.24
N GLN A 235 12.42 -1.50 21.97
CA GLN A 235 13.32 -1.34 20.83
C GLN A 235 14.47 -2.35 20.89
N ASP A 236 15.16 -2.46 22.03
CA ASP A 236 16.27 -3.41 22.21
C ASP A 236 15.83 -4.87 22.00
N ALA A 237 14.61 -5.23 22.41
CA ALA A 237 14.05 -6.56 22.19
C ALA A 237 13.89 -6.88 20.70
N VAL A 238 13.37 -5.93 19.91
CA VAL A 238 13.27 -6.08 18.44
C VAL A 238 14.66 -6.21 17.83
N LEU A 239 15.58 -5.30 18.17
CA LEU A 239 16.94 -5.26 17.61
C LEU A 239 17.77 -6.51 17.95
N ALA A 240 17.49 -7.16 19.07
CA ALA A 240 18.12 -8.43 19.44
C ALA A 240 17.63 -9.61 18.59
N GLY A 241 16.40 -9.54 18.08
CA GLY A 241 15.81 -10.57 17.23
C GLY A 241 16.12 -10.38 15.75
N GLN A 242 16.11 -9.13 15.28
CA GLN A 242 16.26 -8.78 13.87
C GLN A 242 16.86 -7.39 13.74
N ASP A 243 17.85 -7.22 12.87
CA ASP A 243 18.45 -5.92 12.55
C ASP A 243 17.66 -5.26 11.40
N PRO A 244 16.92 -4.16 11.63
CA PRO A 244 16.18 -3.49 10.57
C PRO A 244 17.09 -2.93 9.48
N THR A 245 18.38 -2.71 9.75
CA THR A 245 19.31 -2.17 8.75
C THR A 245 19.62 -3.14 7.61
N ASP A 246 19.30 -4.43 7.78
CA ASP A 246 19.36 -5.45 6.73
C ASP A 246 18.17 -5.41 5.75
N LEU A 247 17.14 -4.60 6.04
CA LEU A 247 15.97 -4.43 5.15
C LEU A 247 16.31 -3.55 3.95
N ASP A 248 15.63 -3.79 2.83
CA ASP A 248 15.69 -2.92 1.66
C ASP A 248 14.98 -1.58 1.98
N PRO A 249 15.46 -0.43 1.45
CA PRO A 249 14.76 0.84 1.59
C PRO A 249 13.32 0.77 1.06
N LEU A 250 12.38 1.34 1.79
CA LEU A 250 10.96 1.36 1.44
C LEU A 250 10.51 2.80 1.19
N ALA A 251 10.37 3.16 -0.09
CA ALA A 251 10.00 4.51 -0.49
C ALA A 251 8.51 4.80 -0.28
N ARG A 252 7.64 3.81 -0.46
CA ARG A 252 6.17 3.87 -0.28
C ARG A 252 5.62 2.46 -0.08
N PHE A 253 4.45 2.34 0.53
CA PHE A 253 3.72 1.08 0.59
C PHE A 253 2.20 1.32 0.57
N ALA A 254 1.46 0.23 0.35
CA ALA A 254 0.02 0.18 0.54
C ALA A 254 -0.38 -1.02 1.41
N LEU A 255 -1.47 -0.90 2.15
CA LEU A 255 -2.12 -1.97 2.89
C LEU A 255 -3.61 -1.96 2.54
N SER A 256 -4.07 -2.93 1.76
CA SER A 256 -5.48 -3.05 1.37
C SER A 256 -6.19 -4.12 2.19
N PHE A 257 -7.47 -3.92 2.49
CA PHE A 257 -8.31 -4.86 3.18
C PHE A 257 -9.48 -5.28 2.30
N ASP A 258 -9.68 -6.59 2.18
CA ASP A 258 -10.74 -7.19 1.38
C ASP A 258 -11.03 -8.61 1.87
N ASP A 259 -12.30 -8.97 2.02
CA ASP A 259 -12.80 -10.31 2.40
C ASP A 259 -12.06 -10.94 3.61
N GLY A 260 -11.83 -10.15 4.66
CA GLY A 260 -11.13 -10.62 5.87
C GLY A 260 -9.63 -10.88 5.68
N LEU A 261 -9.04 -10.42 4.58
CA LEU A 261 -7.61 -10.46 4.30
C LEU A 261 -7.04 -9.05 4.27
N ALA A 262 -5.80 -8.90 4.73
CA ALA A 262 -5.01 -7.70 4.52
C ALA A 262 -3.85 -8.02 3.59
N THR A 263 -3.63 -7.18 2.57
CA THR A 263 -2.52 -7.33 1.64
C THR A 263 -1.64 -6.10 1.69
N ALA A 264 -0.44 -6.26 2.25
CA ALA A 264 0.62 -5.27 2.16
C ALA A 264 1.30 -5.37 0.78
N ARG A 265 1.40 -4.26 0.07
CA ARG A 265 2.15 -4.10 -1.18
C ARG A 265 3.32 -3.17 -0.93
N LEU A 266 4.54 -3.66 -1.19
CA LEU A 266 5.77 -2.95 -0.89
C LEU A 266 6.63 -2.71 -2.15
N GLY A 267 6.12 -3.07 -3.32
CA GLY A 267 6.81 -3.00 -4.61
C GLY A 267 7.51 -4.31 -5.00
N PRO A 268 7.62 -4.63 -6.30
CA PRO A 268 8.12 -5.92 -6.77
C PRO A 268 9.63 -6.10 -6.57
N GLY A 269 10.11 -7.34 -6.66
CA GLY A 269 11.55 -7.64 -6.70
C GLY A 269 12.26 -7.51 -5.34
N ARG A 270 11.50 -7.52 -4.26
CA ARG A 270 11.97 -7.34 -2.87
C ARG A 270 12.50 -8.65 -2.32
N LEU A 271 13.76 -8.66 -1.88
CA LEU A 271 14.39 -9.85 -1.30
C LEU A 271 14.11 -9.97 0.20
N ASP A 272 13.76 -8.86 0.85
CA ASP A 272 13.57 -8.71 2.29
C ASP A 272 12.14 -9.00 2.79
N LEU A 273 11.24 -9.52 1.94
CA LEU A 273 9.82 -9.69 2.33
C LEU A 273 9.62 -10.76 3.41
N PHE A 274 10.43 -11.81 3.43
CA PHE A 274 10.32 -12.84 4.48
C PHE A 274 10.75 -12.27 5.83
N GLU A 275 11.83 -11.49 5.85
CA GLU A 275 12.31 -10.75 6.99
C GLU A 275 11.26 -9.76 7.49
N ARG A 276 10.60 -9.01 6.59
CA ARG A 276 9.51 -8.08 6.96
C ARG A 276 8.27 -8.78 7.49
N ALA A 277 7.90 -9.92 6.91
CA ALA A 277 6.80 -10.74 7.40
C ALA A 277 7.07 -11.29 8.80
N ASP A 278 8.33 -11.66 9.07
CA ASP A 278 8.76 -12.22 10.34
C ASP A 278 9.01 -11.19 11.44
N LEU A 279 9.22 -9.92 11.07
CA LEU A 279 9.53 -8.84 12.02
C LEU A 279 8.46 -8.69 13.11
N ALA A 280 7.19 -8.92 12.78
CA ALA A 280 6.09 -8.92 13.75
C ALA A 280 6.27 -9.93 14.90
N LYS A 281 7.03 -11.02 14.72
CA LYS A 281 7.31 -12.01 15.77
C LYS A 281 8.21 -11.47 16.88
N ALA A 282 9.01 -10.46 16.58
CA ALA A 282 9.91 -9.81 17.52
C ALA A 282 9.27 -8.59 18.20
N PHE A 283 8.12 -8.12 17.70
CA PHE A 283 7.45 -6.94 18.23
C PHE A 283 6.79 -7.25 19.58
N PRO A 284 7.00 -6.42 20.60
CA PRO A 284 6.36 -6.59 21.89
C PRO A 284 4.87 -6.24 21.83
N GLU A 285 4.08 -6.92 22.65
CA GLU A 285 2.69 -6.55 22.91
C GLU A 285 2.68 -5.40 23.93
N VAL A 286 2.75 -4.17 23.43
CA VAL A 286 2.73 -2.94 24.25
C VAL A 286 1.39 -2.22 24.07
N GLY A 287 0.77 -1.83 25.18
CA GLY A 287 -0.53 -1.14 25.15
C GLY A 287 -1.72 -2.08 24.98
N PRO A 288 -2.92 -1.54 24.67
CA PRO A 288 -4.17 -2.30 24.63
C PRO A 288 -4.41 -3.06 23.33
N LEU A 289 -3.68 -2.77 22.26
CA LEU A 289 -3.82 -3.36 20.94
C LEU A 289 -2.44 -3.52 20.28
N GLY A 290 -2.06 -4.75 19.95
CA GLY A 290 -0.85 -5.06 19.21
C GLY A 290 -1.13 -5.46 17.76
N PHE A 291 -0.08 -5.51 16.93
CA PHE A 291 -0.18 -5.99 15.55
C PHE A 291 -0.77 -7.41 15.46
N GLY A 292 -0.40 -8.30 16.37
CA GLY A 292 -0.89 -9.68 16.41
C GLY A 292 -2.37 -9.83 16.82
N ASP A 293 -2.98 -8.81 17.42
CA ASP A 293 -4.43 -8.79 17.67
C ASP A 293 -5.22 -8.49 16.40
N ALA A 294 -4.58 -7.78 15.46
CA ALA A 294 -5.17 -7.32 14.21
C ALA A 294 -4.92 -8.26 13.03
N LEU A 295 -3.65 -8.58 12.77
CA LEU A 295 -3.18 -9.24 11.54
C LEU A 295 -2.30 -10.43 11.87
N VAL A 296 -2.60 -11.59 11.29
CA VAL A 296 -1.90 -12.85 11.59
C VAL A 296 -1.65 -13.69 10.34
N ASP A 297 -0.91 -14.78 10.53
CA ASP A 297 -0.62 -15.79 9.50
C ASP A 297 -0.05 -15.18 8.20
N PRO A 298 1.13 -14.53 8.28
CA PRO A 298 1.71 -13.85 7.13
C PRO A 298 2.11 -14.83 6.01
N VAL A 299 1.84 -14.44 4.77
CA VAL A 299 2.27 -15.13 3.56
C VAL A 299 2.96 -14.15 2.63
N ALA A 300 4.28 -14.24 2.52
CA ALA A 300 5.08 -13.40 1.65
C ALA A 300 5.19 -13.98 0.22
N ASP A 301 5.03 -13.11 -0.78
CA ASP A 301 5.27 -13.37 -2.20
C ASP A 301 6.31 -12.37 -2.74
N PRO A 302 7.62 -12.71 -2.66
CA PRO A 302 8.71 -11.87 -3.17
C PRO A 302 8.61 -11.51 -4.65
N SER A 303 7.96 -12.34 -5.46
CA SER A 303 7.87 -12.12 -6.90
C SER A 303 7.02 -10.89 -7.24
N THR A 304 6.05 -10.57 -6.38
CA THR A 304 5.11 -9.47 -6.57
C THR A 304 5.23 -8.38 -5.51
N GLY A 305 6.12 -8.54 -4.51
CA GLY A 305 6.28 -7.50 -3.49
C GLY A 305 5.19 -7.51 -2.41
N ARG A 306 4.50 -8.63 -2.20
CA ARG A 306 3.29 -8.70 -1.38
C ARG A 306 3.46 -9.51 -0.11
N ILE A 307 2.78 -9.10 0.95
CA ILE A 307 2.58 -9.91 2.15
C ILE A 307 1.08 -9.94 2.45
N GLY A 308 0.49 -11.13 2.40
CA GLY A 308 -0.89 -11.37 2.81
C GLY A 308 -0.97 -11.70 4.29
N TYR A 309 -2.02 -11.25 4.96
CA TYR A 309 -2.36 -11.54 6.35
C TYR A 309 -3.84 -11.90 6.45
N THR A 310 -4.17 -12.74 7.43
CA THR A 310 -5.57 -12.90 7.86
C THR A 310 -5.93 -11.78 8.84
N VAL A 311 -7.07 -11.13 8.61
CA VAL A 311 -7.65 -10.16 9.55
C VAL A 311 -8.31 -10.93 10.69
N ARG A 312 -7.82 -10.72 11.91
CA ARG A 312 -8.37 -11.34 13.12
C ARG A 312 -9.53 -10.54 13.71
N GLU A 313 -9.39 -9.23 13.75
CA GLU A 313 -10.39 -8.30 14.28
C GLU A 313 -10.34 -7.01 13.47
N SER A 314 -11.49 -6.58 12.92
CA SER A 314 -11.54 -5.54 11.92
C SER A 314 -11.23 -4.14 12.46
N VAL A 315 -11.65 -3.85 13.70
CA VAL A 315 -11.36 -2.57 14.38
C VAL A 315 -9.89 -2.48 14.75
N ALA A 316 -9.30 -3.57 15.24
CA ALA A 316 -7.87 -3.66 15.50
C ALA A 316 -7.05 -3.49 14.21
N ALA A 317 -7.47 -4.12 13.10
CA ALA A 317 -6.83 -3.97 11.79
C ALA A 317 -6.84 -2.53 11.26
N ALA A 318 -7.98 -1.84 11.37
CA ALA A 318 -8.05 -0.42 11.05
C ALA A 318 -7.12 0.39 11.96
N SER A 319 -7.14 0.10 13.26
CA SER A 319 -6.33 0.82 14.27
C SER A 319 -4.83 0.70 14.00
N VAL A 320 -4.32 -0.51 13.72
CA VAL A 320 -2.88 -0.69 13.47
C VAL A 320 -2.42 -0.01 12.18
N ALA A 321 -3.28 0.05 11.15
CA ALA A 321 -3.00 0.81 9.93
C ALA A 321 -2.94 2.32 10.19
N LEU A 322 -3.97 2.85 10.85
CA LEU A 322 -4.11 4.29 11.13
C LEU A 322 -3.10 4.83 12.15
N THR A 323 -2.50 3.97 12.96
CA THR A 323 -1.48 4.32 13.96
C THR A 323 -0.07 3.91 13.55
N ASP A 324 0.10 3.43 12.32
CA ASP A 324 1.38 2.94 11.78
C ASP A 324 2.04 1.82 12.62
N LEU A 325 1.26 1.05 13.38
CA LEU A 325 1.73 -0.15 14.08
C LEU A 325 1.94 -1.30 13.08
N LEU A 326 2.83 -1.10 12.11
CA LEU A 326 3.01 -1.94 10.93
C LEU A 326 4.46 -2.44 10.85
N PRO A 327 4.81 -3.57 11.50
CA PRO A 327 6.17 -4.10 11.52
C PRO A 327 6.76 -4.31 10.12
N PHE A 328 5.95 -4.80 9.17
CA PHE A 328 6.42 -5.06 7.81
C PHE A 328 6.89 -3.79 7.07
N ALA A 329 6.48 -2.60 7.51
CA ALA A 329 6.78 -1.33 6.87
C ALA A 329 7.93 -0.55 7.53
N VAL A 330 8.62 -1.16 8.52
CA VAL A 330 9.72 -0.51 9.24
C VAL A 330 10.84 -0.05 8.30
N CYS A 331 11.40 1.12 8.62
CA CYS A 331 12.56 1.69 7.93
C CYS A 331 13.82 0.84 8.10
N ASN A 332 14.72 0.91 7.12
CA ASN A 332 16.02 0.25 7.20
C ASN A 332 17.07 1.06 8.00
N GLU A 333 16.59 1.91 8.90
CA GLU A 333 17.40 2.73 9.79
C GLU A 333 16.74 2.78 11.17
N VAL A 334 17.57 2.93 12.20
CA VAL A 334 17.12 2.93 13.58
C VAL A 334 17.52 4.24 14.21
N THR A 335 16.52 5.04 14.58
CA THR A 335 16.71 6.16 15.50
C THR A 335 16.57 5.64 16.93
N PRO A 336 17.60 5.73 17.78
CA PRO A 336 17.52 5.31 19.16
C PRO A 336 16.40 6.05 19.89
N MET A 337 15.57 5.32 20.63
CA MET A 337 14.55 5.95 21.48
C MET A 337 15.21 6.66 22.65
N GLU A 338 14.69 7.83 23.04
CA GLU A 338 15.20 8.53 24.21
C GLU A 338 14.75 7.81 25.48
N GLU A 339 15.70 7.51 26.38
CA GLU A 339 15.33 7.08 27.73
C GLU A 339 14.57 8.22 28.41
N PRO A 340 13.41 7.96 29.03
CA PRO A 340 12.73 8.98 29.81
C PRO A 340 13.66 9.40 30.93
N THR A 341 14.24 10.59 30.81
CA THR A 341 15.09 11.16 31.85
C THR A 341 14.21 11.41 33.06
N GLY A 342 14.24 10.49 34.03
CA GLY A 342 13.39 10.56 35.22
C GLY A 342 13.60 11.88 35.96
N LEU A 343 12.53 12.69 36.04
CA LEU A 343 12.41 13.84 36.93
C LEU A 343 11.35 13.57 37.99
#